data_AF-A0A9D9M564-F1
#
_entry.id   AF-A0A9D9M564-F1
#
_cell.length_a   1.000
_cell.length_b   1.000
_cell.length_c   1.000
_cell.angle_alpha   90.00
_cell.angle_beta   90.00
_cell.angle_gamma   90.00
#
_symmetry.space_group_name_H-M   'P 1'
#
loop_
_entity.id
_entity.type
_entity.pdbx_description
1 polymer ?
#
loop_
_entity_poly.entity_id
_entity_poly.type
_entity_poly.pdbx_seq_one_letter_code
_entity_poly.pdbx_strand_id
1 'polypeptide(L)' 'MPATDGILFIGDGVLKCEEVLAGQNRWFRQECPTAEGMKKPALKEFNAGNFRDIAYFEPFYLKDFVATVSKKLF' A
#
# COMPACT_ATOMS: atom_id res chain seq x y z
N MET A 1 18.04 -15.09 2.15
CA MET A 1 17.22 -14.31 1.19
C MET A 1 16.41 -15.30 0.36
N PRO A 2 15.14 -15.04 0.04
CA PRO A 2 14.37 -15.96 -0.80
C PRO A 2 15.07 -16.14 -2.16
N ALA A 3 14.87 -17.30 -2.78
CA ALA A 3 15.33 -17.57 -4.14
C ALA A 3 14.78 -16.50 -5.10
N THR A 4 15.52 -16.21 -6.18
CA THR A 4 15.20 -15.20 -7.21
C THR A 4 13.82 -15.35 -7.86
N ASP A 5 13.18 -16.51 -7.73
CA ASP A 5 11.95 -16.88 -8.46
C ASP A 5 10.67 -16.89 -7.61
N GLY A 6 10.68 -16.36 -6.38
CA GLY A 6 9.48 -16.38 -5.53
C GLY A 6 8.95 -15.02 -5.11
N ILE A 7 7.71 -15.04 -4.63
CA ILE A 7 6.89 -13.86 -4.37
C ILE A 7 6.77 -13.64 -2.88
N LEU A 8 7.10 -12.43 -2.42
CA LEU A 8 6.88 -11.99 -1.04
C LEU A 8 5.63 -11.11 -0.97
N PHE A 9 4.63 -11.56 -0.23
CA PHE A 9 3.44 -10.80 0.12
C PHE A 9 3.69 -10.05 1.43
N ILE A 10 3.38 -8.74 1.44
CA ILE A 10 3.54 -7.86 2.60
C ILE A 10 2.26 -7.06 2.87
N GLY A 11 2.16 -6.51 4.08
CA GLY A 11 1.03 -5.68 4.51
C GLY A 11 0.27 -6.27 5.70
N ASP A 12 -0.68 -5.52 6.22
CA ASP A 12 -1.54 -5.92 7.34
C ASP A 12 -2.56 -7.01 6.93
N GLY A 13 -3.04 -6.97 5.69
CA GLY A 13 -3.96 -7.95 5.13
C GLY A 13 -3.35 -9.34 4.87
N VAL A 14 -2.04 -9.49 4.99
CA VAL A 14 -1.32 -10.71 4.58
C VAL A 14 -1.81 -11.96 5.31
N LEU A 15 -2.13 -11.84 6.61
CA LEU A 15 -2.61 -12.96 7.44
C LEU A 15 -3.96 -13.50 6.95
N LYS A 16 -4.81 -12.65 6.35
CA LYS A 16 -6.10 -13.07 5.78
C LYS A 16 -5.94 -13.68 4.39
N CYS A 17 -4.87 -13.32 3.69
CA CYS A 17 -4.63 -13.74 2.32
C CYS A 17 -3.79 -15.02 2.23
N GLU A 18 -3.06 -15.40 3.28
CA GLU A 18 -2.17 -16.55 3.27
C GLU A 18 -2.89 -17.85 2.90
N GLU A 19 -4.06 -18.13 3.48
CA GLU A 19 -4.84 -19.34 3.15
C GLU A 19 -5.25 -19.40 1.67
N VAL A 20 -5.61 -18.26 1.08
CA VAL A 20 -6.09 -18.16 -0.30
C VAL A 20 -4.93 -18.15 -1.30
N LEU A 21 -3.80 -17.54 -0.92
CA LEU A 21 -2.66 -17.30 -1.80
C LEU A 21 -1.50 -18.26 -1.53
N ALA A 22 -1.62 -19.23 -0.62
CA ALA A 22 -0.57 -20.21 -0.36
C ALA A 22 -0.14 -20.98 -1.62
N GLY A 23 1.11 -21.41 -1.65
CA GLY A 23 1.68 -22.14 -2.78
C GLY A 23 3.20 -22.23 -2.72
N GLN A 24 3.80 -22.93 -3.67
CA GLN A 24 5.25 -23.03 -3.79
C GLN A 24 5.85 -21.64 -4.09
N ASN A 25 7.01 -21.35 -3.52
CA ASN A 25 7.74 -20.08 -3.71
C ASN A 25 6.94 -18.83 -3.34
N ARG A 26 6.04 -18.93 -2.35
CA ARG A 26 5.26 -17.82 -1.82
C ARG A 26 5.58 -17.63 -0.35
N TRP A 27 5.91 -16.41 0.04
CA TRP A 27 6.22 -16.04 1.42
C TRP A 27 5.35 -14.90 1.87
N PHE A 28 5.01 -14.88 3.15
CA PHE A 28 4.08 -13.93 3.75
C PHE A 28 4.76 -13.26 4.93
N ARG A 29 4.67 -11.93 5.01
CA ARG A 29 5.26 -11.16 6.11
C ARG A 29 4.42 -9.94 6.43
N GLN A 30 3.97 -9.83 7.68
CA GLN A 30 3.24 -8.65 8.12
C GLN A 30 4.24 -7.50 8.30
N GLU A 31 4.11 -6.48 7.46
CA GLU A 31 5.01 -5.33 7.43
C GLU A 31 4.21 -4.07 7.12
N CYS A 32 4.66 -2.94 7.66
CA CYS A 32 4.08 -1.63 7.40
C CYS A 32 5.05 -0.77 6.56
N PRO A 33 4.55 0.12 5.70
CA PRO A 33 5.38 1.10 5.03
C PRO A 33 6.16 1.95 6.03
N THR A 34 7.45 2.16 5.78
CA THR A 34 8.30 3.04 6.60
C THR A 34 8.74 4.25 5.77
N ALA A 35 9.04 5.36 6.46
CA ALA A 35 9.61 6.54 5.80
C ALA A 35 10.95 6.22 5.10
N GLU A 36 11.73 5.28 5.63
CA GLU A 36 12.94 4.80 4.98
C GLU A 36 12.67 4.11 3.63
N GLY A 37 11.62 3.29 3.54
CA GLY A 37 11.19 2.66 2.29
C GLY A 37 10.82 3.69 1.20
N MET A 38 10.42 4.90 1.59
CA MET A 38 10.06 5.98 0.68
C MET A 38 11.25 6.75 0.09
N LYS A 39 12.47 6.58 0.61
CA LYS A 39 13.67 7.31 0.14
C LYS A 39 13.88 7.18 -1.38
N LYS A 40 13.86 5.94 -1.89
CA LYS A 40 14.11 5.64 -3.30
C LYS A 40 13.03 6.23 -4.24
N PRO A 41 11.72 5.99 -4.03
CA PRO A 41 10.69 6.60 -4.88
C PRO A 41 10.65 8.12 -4.75
N ALA A 42 10.80 8.69 -3.55
CA ALA A 42 10.82 10.15 -3.37
C ALA A 42 11.98 10.81 -4.13
N LEU A 43 13.19 10.25 -4.06
CA LEU A 43 14.35 10.77 -4.79
C LEU A 43 14.16 10.70 -6.31
N LYS A 44 13.53 9.63 -6.81
CA LYS A 44 13.21 9.49 -8.24
C LYS A 44 12.28 10.63 -8.70
N GLU A 45 11.19 10.88 -7.98
CA GLU A 45 10.24 11.94 -8.34
C GLU A 45 10.86 13.34 -8.20
N PHE A 46 11.68 13.55 -7.16
CA PHE A 46 12.44 14.78 -6.97
C PHE A 46 13.36 15.08 -8.16
N ASN A 47 14.16 14.10 -8.59
CA ASN A 47 15.07 14.25 -9.73
C ASN A 47 14.32 14.45 -11.06
N ALA A 48 13.10 13.93 -11.17
CA ALA A 48 12.23 14.16 -12.32
C ALA A 48 11.51 15.52 -12.28
N GLY A 49 11.69 16.32 -11.22
CA GLY A 49 10.96 17.58 -11.04
C GLY A 49 9.47 17.41 -10.82
N ASN A 50 9.01 16.20 -10.46
CA ASN A 50 7.60 15.84 -10.41
C ASN A 50 6.96 16.18 -9.05
N PHE A 51 6.90 17.47 -8.73
CA PHE A 51 6.28 17.95 -7.51
C PHE A 51 4.74 17.99 -7.63
N ARG A 52 4.05 18.03 -6.50
CA ARG A 52 2.59 18.16 -6.43
C ARG A 52 2.21 19.50 -5.83
N ASP A 53 1.12 20.08 -6.32
CA ASP A 53 0.54 21.27 -5.72
C ASP A 53 -0.18 20.89 -4.42
N ILE A 54 0.14 21.60 -3.33
CA ILE A 54 -0.39 21.33 -1.99
C ILE A 54 -1.92 21.53 -1.96
N ALA A 55 -2.46 22.48 -2.72
CA ALA A 55 -3.89 22.79 -2.72
C ALA A 55 -4.73 21.73 -3.46
N TYR A 56 -4.11 20.99 -4.38
CA TYR A 56 -4.80 20.01 -5.24
C TYR A 56 -4.34 18.56 -5.02
N PHE A 57 -3.42 18.32 -4.09
CA PHE A 57 -2.98 16.97 -3.78
C PHE A 57 -4.01 16.26 -2.91
N GLU A 58 -4.64 15.23 -3.46
CA GLU A 58 -5.52 14.33 -2.73
C GLU A 58 -4.83 12.98 -2.43
N PRO A 59 -5.16 12.34 -1.28
CA PRO A 59 -4.68 11.00 -1.02
C PRO A 59 -5.24 10.00 -2.05
N PHE A 60 -4.41 9.03 -2.42
CA PHE A 60 -4.85 7.92 -3.27
C PHE A 60 -5.65 6.90 -2.45
N TYR A 61 -6.97 6.99 -2.52
CA TYR A 61 -7.87 5.96 -1.99
C TYR A 61 -8.20 4.94 -3.07
N LEU A 62 -8.02 3.64 -2.77
CA LEU A 62 -8.34 2.56 -3.71
C LEU A 62 -9.86 2.43 -3.98
N LYS A 63 -10.69 2.87 -3.02
CA LYS A 63 -12.14 2.86 -3.14
C LYS A 63 -12.66 4.27 -2.91
N ASP A 64 -13.62 4.68 -3.72
CA ASP A 64 -14.32 5.95 -3.55
C ASP A 64 -14.93 6.05 -2.16
N PHE A 65 -14.83 7.25 -1.58
CA PHE A 65 -15.55 7.55 -0.36
C PHE A 65 -17.05 7.58 -0.64
N VAL A 66 -17.78 6.63 -0.07
CA VAL A 66 -19.24 6.59 -0.13
C VAL A 66 -19.78 7.15 1.19
N ALA A 67 -20.30 8.38 1.14
CA ALA A 67 -20.96 8.97 2.29
C ALA A 67 -22.15 8.11 2.71
N THR A 68 -22.21 7.75 3.99
CA THR A 68 -23.38 7.05 4.53
C THR A 68 -24.50 8.04 4.79
N VAL A 69 -25.75 7.60 4.61
CA VAL A 69 -26.92 8.40 4.97
C VAL A 69 -26.92 8.56 6.49
N SER A 70 -26.86 9.80 6.96
CA SER A 70 -26.92 10.11 8.38
C SER A 70 -28.17 9.47 9.01
N LYS A 71 -27.98 8.67 10.06
CA LYS A 71 -29.11 8.27 10.89
C LYS A 71 -29.65 9.54 11.54
N LYS A 72 -30.91 9.86 11.26
CA LYS A 72 -31.67 10.81 12.11
C LYS A 72 -31.67 10.24 13.52
N LEU A 73 -30.75 10.75 14.35
CA LEU A 73 -30.94 10.76 15.79
C LEU A 73 -32.04 11.80 16.00
N PHE A 74 -33.18 11.31 16.45
CA PHE A 74 -34.46 11.99 16.64
C PHE A 74 -34.40 13.52 16.78
#